data_AF-A0A8S0VVX9-F1
#
_entry.id   AF-A0A8S0VVX9-F1
#
_cell.length_a   1.000
_cell.length_b   1.000
_cell.length_c   1.000
_cell.angle_alpha   90.00
_cell.angle_beta   90.00
_cell.angle_gamma   90.00
#
_symmetry.space_group_name_H-M   'P 1'
#
loop_
_entity.id
_entity.type
_entity.pdbx_description
1 polymer ?
#
loop_
_entity_poly.entity_id
_entity_poly.type
_entity_poly.pdbx_seq_one_letter_code
_entity_poly.pdbx_strand_id
1 'polypeptide(L)'
;MVDLGDSRTRVLTKGATSTWVKKGVTTLEPMDAETNILVSLNLAYGFRPSPTAQLKHPTSRVDRDKVLIRQFISCLIDSSLGLPAPCDDLNATSDQPLATTFSFDTVERVNEDLYVFKLPPSPSCKWVIGVDHPTIVLYICRLVASAPNTHTVLTIASHLLEHHIPFRTLLQASLEPERLDLPYADDAIHFDNHQFTMAEFDSAMLECRRIAREFGSKESGLQGPSIKVTAHHSGYFVPSKCDGYFYWDDDLTGEEIACLCGTYCLYTGRGEQKTTVSWFPPPDIWEKQGYGWPGWTEFDEGFFQQWMADIREGKAKPLSRQDWGRKVHGIKNTRMMLKNNRERAKAYVELNIRAM
;
A
#
# COMPACT_ATOMS: atom_id res chain seq x y z
N MET A 1 -65.22 52.77 -19.40
CA MET A 1 -64.10 52.02 -20.03
C MET A 1 -63.64 51.03 -18.96
N VAL A 2 -64.17 49.81 -18.84
CA VAL A 2 -64.12 48.65 -19.79
C VAL A 2 -62.64 48.32 -20.07
N ASP A 3 -62.05 47.15 -19.87
CA ASP A 3 -62.43 45.76 -19.50
C ASP A 3 -61.13 45.03 -19.08
N LEU A 4 -61.16 44.08 -18.12
CA LEU A 4 -61.02 42.62 -18.27
C LEU A 4 -59.81 42.03 -19.06
N GLY A 5 -59.20 41.02 -18.43
CA GLY A 5 -58.58 39.84 -19.07
C GLY A 5 -57.11 40.01 -19.47
N ASP A 6 -56.23 39.01 -19.44
CA ASP A 6 -56.50 37.58 -19.58
C ASP A 6 -55.36 36.74 -18.97
N SER A 7 -55.75 35.57 -18.52
CA SER A 7 -54.94 34.52 -17.93
C SER A 7 -54.33 33.69 -19.04
N ARG A 8 -53.04 33.33 -18.97
CA ARG A 8 -52.54 32.13 -19.68
C ARG A 8 -51.55 31.33 -18.86
N THR A 9 -52.13 30.36 -18.16
CA THR A 9 -51.61 29.02 -17.90
C THR A 9 -50.86 28.46 -19.11
N ARG A 10 -49.62 27.98 -18.91
CA ARG A 10 -49.02 26.91 -19.71
C ARG A 10 -48.47 25.84 -18.76
N VAL A 11 -49.33 24.89 -18.47
CA VAL A 11 -48.95 23.48 -18.31
C VAL A 11 -48.71 22.93 -19.72
N LEU A 12 -47.63 22.18 -19.90
CA LEU A 12 -47.30 21.19 -20.95
C LEU A 12 -45.76 21.09 -20.98
N THR A 13 -45.05 19.97 -20.96
CA THR A 13 -45.34 18.56 -20.74
C THR A 13 -43.96 17.87 -20.72
N LYS A 14 -43.87 16.78 -19.95
CA LYS A 14 -43.01 15.59 -20.16
C LYS A 14 -42.03 15.61 -21.35
N GLY A 15 -40.79 15.23 -21.05
CA GLY A 15 -40.01 14.38 -21.97
C GLY A 15 -38.58 14.85 -22.21
N ALA A 16 -37.68 14.51 -21.29
CA ALA A 16 -36.28 14.25 -21.65
C ALA A 16 -35.70 13.31 -20.59
N THR A 17 -35.81 12.02 -20.85
CA THR A 17 -34.98 10.99 -20.26
C THR A 17 -33.52 11.42 -20.38
N SER A 18 -32.85 11.69 -19.25
CA SER A 18 -31.38 11.76 -19.26
C SER A 18 -30.86 10.33 -19.40
N THR A 19 -30.66 9.94 -20.65
CA THR A 19 -29.91 8.75 -21.01
C THR A 19 -28.52 8.91 -20.42
N TRP A 20 -28.24 8.21 -19.32
CA TRP A 20 -26.87 7.96 -18.90
C TRP A 20 -26.23 7.14 -20.01
N VAL A 21 -25.50 7.83 -20.89
CA VAL A 21 -24.59 7.18 -21.80
C VAL A 21 -23.58 6.45 -20.92
N LYS A 22 -23.71 5.11 -20.89
CA LYS A 22 -22.65 4.20 -20.44
C LYS A 22 -21.40 4.56 -21.25
N LYS A 23 -20.56 5.44 -20.71
CA LYS A 23 -19.18 5.54 -21.16
C LYS A 23 -18.56 4.19 -20.82
N GLY A 24 -18.12 3.52 -21.87
CA GLY A 24 -17.65 2.15 -21.84
C GLY A 24 -16.66 1.96 -20.71
N VAL A 25 -16.85 0.85 -20.01
CA VAL A 25 -15.75 0.13 -19.36
C VAL A 25 -14.70 -0.03 -20.45
N THR A 26 -13.66 0.81 -20.42
CA THR A 26 -12.40 0.47 -21.07
C THR A 26 -12.00 -0.83 -20.40
N THR A 27 -12.06 -1.91 -21.17
CA THR A 27 -11.38 -3.16 -20.85
C THR A 27 -9.98 -2.78 -20.39
N LEU A 28 -9.72 -2.97 -19.09
CA LEU A 28 -8.36 -3.01 -18.59
C LEU A 28 -7.62 -4.01 -19.48
N GLU A 29 -6.60 -3.53 -20.21
CA GLU A 29 -5.70 -4.44 -20.88
C GLU A 29 -5.15 -5.40 -19.83
N PRO A 30 -5.05 -6.71 -20.14
CA PRO A 30 -4.53 -7.67 -19.19
C PRO A 30 -3.12 -7.24 -18.78
N MET A 31 -2.96 -6.93 -17.48
CA MET A 31 -1.67 -6.82 -16.83
C MET A 31 -0.83 -8.08 -17.14
N ASP A 32 0.49 -7.89 -17.14
CA ASP A 32 1.47 -8.89 -17.56
C ASP A 32 1.21 -10.32 -17.03
N ALA A 33 1.71 -11.29 -17.79
CA ALA A 33 1.57 -12.70 -17.45
C ALA A 33 2.24 -13.07 -16.11
N GLU A 34 3.11 -12.22 -15.56
CA GLU A 34 3.83 -12.46 -14.30
C GLU A 34 2.96 -12.22 -13.06
N THR A 35 2.11 -11.18 -13.09
CA THR A 35 1.15 -10.91 -12.01
C THR A 35 0.06 -11.99 -11.96
N ASN A 36 -0.35 -12.50 -13.12
CA ASN A 36 -1.33 -13.58 -13.26
C ASN A 36 -0.83 -14.94 -12.69
N ILE A 37 0.47 -15.20 -12.67
CA ILE A 37 1.02 -16.46 -12.12
C ILE A 37 0.85 -16.51 -10.59
N LEU A 38 1.07 -15.39 -9.89
CA LEU A 38 0.95 -15.33 -8.43
C LEU A 38 -0.51 -15.35 -7.96
N VAL A 39 -1.42 -14.72 -8.71
CA VAL A 39 -2.88 -14.76 -8.45
C VAL A 39 -3.47 -16.15 -8.77
N SER A 40 -3.05 -16.78 -9.89
CA SER A 40 -3.50 -18.12 -10.28
C SER A 40 -3.03 -19.22 -9.33
N LEU A 41 -1.84 -19.06 -8.71
CA LEU A 41 -1.34 -19.99 -7.71
C LEU A 41 -2.16 -19.92 -6.41
N ASN A 42 -2.68 -18.75 -6.01
CA ASN A 42 -3.54 -18.61 -4.84
C ASN A 42 -4.90 -19.34 -5.00
N LEU A 43 -5.46 -19.43 -6.21
CA LEU A 43 -6.70 -20.17 -6.48
C LEU A 43 -6.49 -21.71 -6.52
N ALA A 44 -5.26 -22.18 -6.80
CA ALA A 44 -4.96 -23.60 -6.96
C ALA A 44 -4.69 -24.37 -5.64
N TYR A 45 -4.54 -23.68 -4.49
CA TYR A 45 -4.19 -24.31 -3.20
C TYR A 45 -5.35 -25.01 -2.46
N GLY A 46 -6.47 -25.28 -3.14
CA GLY A 46 -7.48 -26.24 -2.66
C GLY A 46 -7.10 -27.72 -2.87
N PHE A 47 -5.98 -28.02 -3.53
CA PHE A 47 -5.60 -29.39 -3.89
C PHE A 47 -4.72 -30.05 -2.81
N ARG A 48 -5.27 -31.02 -2.07
CA ARG A 48 -4.45 -31.95 -1.26
C ARG A 48 -3.63 -32.82 -2.21
N PRO A 49 -2.30 -32.91 -2.09
CA PRO A 49 -1.53 -33.85 -2.89
C PRO A 49 -1.86 -35.28 -2.46
N SER A 50 -2.21 -36.13 -3.43
CA SER A 50 -2.35 -37.57 -3.23
C SER A 50 -0.97 -38.19 -2.90
N PRO A 51 -0.83 -39.08 -1.89
CA PRO A 51 0.47 -39.56 -1.43
C PRO A 51 1.24 -40.47 -2.41
N THR A 52 0.68 -40.78 -3.58
CA THR A 52 1.16 -41.87 -4.46
C THR A 52 1.56 -41.45 -5.87
N ALA A 53 1.63 -40.14 -6.19
CA ALA A 53 2.12 -39.71 -7.49
C ALA A 53 3.65 -39.68 -7.53
N GLN A 54 4.27 -40.77 -8.01
CA GLN A 54 5.69 -40.77 -8.41
C GLN A 54 5.89 -39.69 -9.50
N LEU A 55 6.69 -38.66 -9.20
CA LEU A 55 7.01 -37.58 -10.15
C LEU A 55 7.78 -38.16 -11.34
N LYS A 56 7.15 -38.17 -12.51
CA LYS A 56 7.86 -38.32 -13.79
C LYS A 56 8.87 -37.16 -13.92
N HIS A 57 10.09 -37.45 -14.37
CA HIS A 57 11.08 -36.41 -14.65
C HIS A 57 10.50 -35.38 -15.65
N PRO A 58 10.59 -34.07 -15.36
CA PRO A 58 10.06 -33.03 -16.23
C PRO A 58 10.80 -33.04 -17.56
N THR A 59 10.08 -33.27 -18.67
CA THR A 59 10.65 -33.38 -20.02
C THR A 59 10.72 -32.04 -20.74
N SER A 60 10.06 -30.99 -20.22
CA SER A 60 10.07 -29.63 -20.79
C SER A 60 10.64 -28.60 -19.80
N ARG A 61 11.22 -27.52 -20.34
CA ARG A 61 11.69 -26.35 -19.55
C ARG A 61 10.58 -25.77 -18.68
N VAL A 62 9.37 -25.66 -19.23
CA VAL A 62 8.18 -25.17 -18.53
C VAL A 62 7.83 -26.03 -17.31
N ASP A 63 7.97 -27.35 -17.42
CA ASP A 63 7.69 -28.25 -16.29
C ASP A 63 8.76 -28.15 -15.19
N ARG A 64 10.02 -27.94 -15.58
CA ARG A 64 11.11 -27.67 -14.63
C ARG A 64 10.87 -26.37 -13.86
N ASP A 65 10.51 -25.29 -14.55
CA ASP A 65 10.27 -23.99 -13.93
C ASP A 65 9.08 -24.05 -12.98
N LYS A 66 8.00 -24.74 -13.35
CA LYS A 66 6.86 -24.99 -12.45
C LYS A 66 7.24 -25.74 -11.18
N VAL A 67 8.12 -26.73 -11.27
CA VAL A 67 8.61 -27.48 -10.10
C VAL A 67 9.44 -26.56 -9.21
N LEU A 68 10.34 -25.76 -9.77
CA LEU A 68 11.16 -24.80 -9.02
C LEU A 68 10.30 -23.73 -8.33
N ILE A 69 9.32 -23.16 -9.03
CA ILE A 69 8.38 -22.17 -8.45
C ILE A 69 7.61 -22.79 -7.27
N ARG A 70 7.13 -24.03 -7.41
CA ARG A 70 6.43 -24.72 -6.31
C ARG A 70 7.33 -25.00 -5.12
N GLN A 71 8.57 -25.40 -5.36
CA GLN A 71 9.57 -25.60 -4.31
C GLN A 71 9.88 -24.28 -3.61
N PHE A 72 10.10 -23.21 -4.37
CA PHE A 72 10.33 -21.87 -3.84
C PHE A 72 9.17 -21.41 -2.95
N ILE A 73 7.93 -21.49 -3.43
CA ILE A 73 6.74 -21.13 -2.63
C ILE A 73 6.64 -22.00 -1.38
N SER A 74 6.95 -23.30 -1.47
CA SER A 74 6.96 -24.19 -0.31
C SER A 74 8.01 -23.75 0.72
N CYS A 75 9.18 -23.29 0.29
CA CYS A 75 10.24 -22.78 1.18
C CYS A 75 9.93 -21.39 1.76
N LEU A 76 9.07 -20.61 1.09
CA LEU A 76 8.53 -19.40 1.67
C LEU A 76 7.44 -19.70 2.70
N ILE A 77 6.62 -20.74 2.50
CA ILE A 77 5.61 -21.12 3.50
C ILE A 77 6.27 -21.80 4.70
N ASP A 78 7.26 -22.66 4.49
CA ASP A 78 7.99 -23.38 5.53
C ASP A 78 9.45 -22.91 5.56
N SER A 79 9.77 -22.05 6.52
CA SER A 79 11.12 -21.49 6.69
C SER A 79 12.17 -22.54 7.10
N SER A 80 11.75 -23.74 7.52
CA SER A 80 12.69 -24.84 7.79
C SER A 80 13.28 -25.43 6.50
N LEU A 81 12.59 -25.24 5.37
CA LEU A 81 13.11 -25.61 4.06
C LEU A 81 14.09 -24.53 3.60
N GLY A 82 15.35 -24.93 3.38
CA GLY A 82 16.34 -24.09 2.72
C GLY A 82 15.85 -23.71 1.32
N LEU A 83 16.17 -22.49 0.87
CA LEU A 83 15.86 -22.13 -0.51
C LEU A 83 16.68 -23.03 -1.46
N PRO A 84 16.06 -23.58 -2.52
CA PRO A 84 16.80 -24.35 -3.50
C PRO A 84 17.69 -23.40 -4.30
N ALA A 85 19.00 -23.62 -4.35
CA ALA A 85 19.86 -22.89 -5.26
C ALA A 85 19.42 -23.14 -6.73
N PRO A 86 19.30 -22.11 -7.60
CA PRO A 86 19.67 -20.70 -7.44
C PRO A 86 18.48 -19.76 -7.16
N CYS A 87 17.42 -20.22 -6.50
CA CYS A 87 16.19 -19.46 -6.28
C CYS A 87 16.33 -18.31 -5.26
N ASP A 88 17.53 -18.12 -4.70
CA ASP A 88 17.83 -17.08 -3.74
C ASP A 88 17.75 -15.67 -4.37
N ASP A 89 17.86 -15.61 -5.71
CA ASP A 89 17.94 -14.36 -6.45
C ASP A 89 17.35 -14.44 -7.87
N LEU A 90 16.09 -14.84 -7.97
CA LEU A 90 15.41 -14.97 -9.26
C LEU A 90 15.20 -13.59 -9.91
N ASN A 91 15.81 -13.38 -11.08
CA ASN A 91 15.44 -12.34 -12.04
C ASN A 91 14.90 -13.03 -13.30
N ALA A 92 13.78 -12.54 -13.84
CA ALA A 92 13.15 -13.10 -15.04
C ALA A 92 14.08 -13.06 -16.28
N THR A 93 15.07 -12.18 -16.27
CA THR A 93 15.94 -11.87 -17.41
C THR A 93 17.42 -12.18 -17.16
N SER A 94 17.83 -12.52 -15.94
CA SER A 94 19.23 -12.74 -15.57
C SER A 94 19.38 -13.85 -14.53
N ASP A 95 20.30 -14.77 -14.79
CA ASP A 95 20.70 -15.80 -13.81
C ASP A 95 21.83 -15.29 -12.87
N GLN A 96 22.28 -14.04 -13.06
CA GLN A 96 23.31 -13.44 -12.20
C GLN A 96 22.70 -12.94 -10.89
N PRO A 97 23.35 -13.19 -9.73
CA PRO A 97 22.93 -12.61 -8.47
C PRO A 97 22.88 -11.08 -8.55
N LEU A 98 21.88 -10.47 -7.93
CA LEU A 98 21.72 -9.04 -7.75
C LEU A 98 22.96 -8.41 -7.10
N ALA A 99 23.57 -9.09 -6.13
CA ALA A 99 24.83 -8.66 -5.51
C ALA A 99 26.00 -8.51 -6.50
N THR A 100 25.98 -9.17 -7.65
CA THR A 100 27.01 -8.99 -8.69
C THR A 100 26.65 -7.94 -9.74
N THR A 101 25.38 -7.54 -9.80
CA THR A 101 24.84 -6.62 -10.83
C THR A 101 24.44 -5.25 -10.28
N PHE A 102 24.32 -5.11 -8.96
CA PHE A 102 23.92 -3.88 -8.28
C PHE A 102 24.88 -3.55 -7.13
N SER A 103 25.28 -2.28 -7.02
CA SER A 103 26.08 -1.81 -5.87
C SER A 103 25.19 -1.37 -4.71
N PHE A 104 25.27 -2.11 -3.60
CA PHE A 104 24.55 -1.81 -2.36
C PHE A 104 25.10 -0.60 -1.59
N ASP A 105 26.25 -0.02 -1.99
CA ASP A 105 26.73 1.28 -1.47
C ASP A 105 25.71 2.41 -1.62
N THR A 106 24.84 2.27 -2.62
CA THR A 106 23.78 3.23 -2.92
C THR A 106 22.58 3.09 -1.99
N VAL A 107 22.58 2.14 -1.04
CA VAL A 107 21.47 1.89 -0.11
C VAL A 107 21.94 2.08 1.32
N GLU A 108 21.43 3.11 2.00
CA GLU A 108 21.65 3.35 3.42
C GLU A 108 20.51 2.77 4.24
N ARG A 109 20.83 1.93 5.22
CA ARG A 109 19.84 1.52 6.23
C ARG A 109 19.84 2.51 7.38
N VAL A 110 18.83 3.37 7.43
CA VAL A 110 18.73 4.45 8.41
C VAL A 110 18.28 3.95 9.78
N ASN A 111 17.25 3.11 9.84
CA ASN A 111 16.78 2.50 11.09
C ASN A 111 16.41 1.02 10.89
N GLU A 112 15.57 0.43 11.76
CA GLU A 112 15.21 -0.98 11.63
C GLU A 112 14.48 -1.29 10.32
N ASP A 113 13.60 -0.39 9.88
CA ASP A 113 12.66 -0.62 8.79
C ASP A 113 12.87 0.32 7.59
N LEU A 114 13.52 1.48 7.77
CA LEU A 114 13.74 2.46 6.70
C LEU A 114 15.09 2.26 5.98
N TYR A 115 15.00 2.16 4.65
CA TYR A 115 16.10 2.14 3.72
C TYR A 115 16.04 3.34 2.79
N VAL A 116 17.16 4.00 2.55
CA VAL A 116 17.26 5.21 1.73
C VAL A 116 18.22 5.01 0.57
N PHE A 117 17.77 5.40 -0.61
CA PHE A 117 18.51 5.23 -1.86
C PHE A 117 19.27 6.50 -2.25
N LYS A 118 20.60 6.40 -2.31
CA LYS A 118 21.56 7.39 -2.84
C LYS A 118 21.71 7.22 -4.36
N LEU A 119 20.59 7.33 -5.06
CA LEU A 119 20.54 7.22 -6.53
C LEU A 119 21.03 8.53 -7.19
N PRO A 120 21.38 8.49 -8.49
CA PRO A 120 21.72 9.69 -9.24
C PRO A 120 20.63 10.77 -9.05
N PRO A 121 21.00 11.97 -8.58
CA PRO A 121 20.04 13.03 -8.33
C PRO A 121 19.38 13.47 -9.63
N SER A 122 18.10 13.82 -9.56
CA SER A 122 17.42 14.49 -10.66
C SER A 122 17.51 16.00 -10.48
N PRO A 123 17.79 16.81 -11.51
CA PRO A 123 17.74 18.27 -11.38
C PRO A 123 16.34 18.78 -11.02
N SER A 124 15.30 17.96 -11.21
CA SER A 124 13.91 18.28 -10.90
C SER A 124 13.52 18.05 -9.44
N CYS A 125 14.33 17.34 -8.64
CA CYS A 125 14.01 17.10 -7.23
C CYS A 125 15.25 17.12 -6.32
N LYS A 126 15.06 17.56 -5.07
CA LYS A 126 16.12 17.61 -4.04
C LYS A 126 15.98 16.52 -2.97
N TRP A 127 14.89 15.76 -3.03
CA TRP A 127 14.61 14.66 -2.12
C TRP A 127 15.18 13.35 -2.67
N VAL A 128 15.32 12.35 -1.80
CA VAL A 128 15.74 10.99 -2.11
C VAL A 128 14.62 9.99 -1.81
N ILE A 129 14.71 8.75 -2.31
CA ILE A 129 13.69 7.73 -2.05
C ILE A 129 14.00 7.02 -0.73
N GLY A 130 13.01 6.97 0.15
CA GLY A 130 12.98 6.07 1.30
C GLY A 130 11.95 4.95 1.11
N VAL A 131 12.21 3.75 1.63
CA VAL A 131 11.24 2.65 1.66
C VAL A 131 11.31 1.90 2.98
N ASP A 132 10.14 1.51 3.49
CA ASP A 132 9.99 0.86 4.80
C ASP A 132 9.92 -0.69 4.70
N HIS A 133 10.09 -1.24 3.48
CA HIS A 133 9.93 -2.67 3.23
C HIS A 133 11.11 -3.27 2.44
N PRO A 134 11.81 -4.28 2.97
CA PRO A 134 13.04 -4.82 2.36
C PRO A 134 12.80 -5.50 1.00
N THR A 135 11.59 -6.02 0.74
CA THR A 135 11.29 -6.55 -0.60
C THR A 135 11.17 -5.45 -1.65
N ILE A 136 10.75 -4.23 -1.26
CA ILE A 136 10.73 -3.07 -2.15
C ILE A 136 12.16 -2.62 -2.44
N VAL A 137 13.06 -2.71 -1.45
CA VAL A 137 14.50 -2.46 -1.67
C VAL A 137 15.02 -3.35 -2.79
N LEU A 138 14.82 -4.67 -2.68
CA LEU A 138 15.27 -5.61 -3.71
C LEU A 138 14.60 -5.36 -5.07
N TYR A 139 13.33 -4.97 -5.07
CA TYR A 139 12.61 -4.60 -6.29
C TYR A 139 13.27 -3.39 -6.99
N ILE A 140 13.56 -2.32 -6.24
CA ILE A 140 14.25 -1.12 -6.78
C ILE A 140 15.65 -1.49 -7.26
N CYS A 141 16.42 -2.27 -6.49
CA CYS A 141 17.76 -2.71 -6.89
C CYS A 141 17.72 -3.45 -8.24
N ARG A 142 16.74 -4.34 -8.44
CA ARG A 142 16.55 -5.07 -9.72
C ARG A 142 16.13 -4.15 -10.85
N LEU A 143 15.24 -3.21 -10.59
CA LEU A 143 14.84 -2.20 -11.57
C LEU A 143 16.07 -1.43 -12.07
N VAL A 144 16.90 -0.92 -11.15
CA VAL A 144 18.14 -0.21 -11.47
C VAL A 144 19.15 -1.09 -12.21
N ALA A 145 19.33 -2.34 -11.77
CA ALA A 145 20.27 -3.27 -12.39
C ALA A 145 19.85 -3.68 -13.82
N SER A 146 18.54 -3.70 -14.11
CA SER A 146 18.02 -4.06 -15.44
C SER A 146 18.33 -3.03 -16.52
N ALA A 147 18.45 -1.75 -16.14
CA ALA A 147 18.83 -0.66 -17.02
C ALA A 147 19.78 0.31 -16.29
N PRO A 148 21.08 -0.02 -16.20
CA PRO A 148 22.04 0.84 -15.53
C PRO A 148 22.12 2.22 -16.18
N ASN A 149 22.23 3.27 -15.37
CA ASN A 149 22.36 4.67 -15.78
C ASN A 149 21.12 5.31 -16.46
N THR A 150 20.00 4.60 -16.60
CA THR A 150 18.76 5.19 -17.12
C THR A 150 17.87 5.74 -16.02
N HIS A 151 18.02 5.22 -14.80
CA HIS A 151 17.18 5.55 -13.67
C HIS A 151 17.74 6.71 -12.85
N THR A 152 16.90 7.73 -12.66
CA THR A 152 17.04 8.77 -11.65
C THR A 152 16.08 8.52 -10.50
N VAL A 153 16.28 9.23 -9.38
CA VAL A 153 15.32 9.25 -8.26
C VAL A 153 13.88 9.47 -8.75
N LEU A 154 13.65 10.45 -9.63
CA LEU A 154 12.31 10.78 -10.11
C LEU A 154 11.69 9.65 -10.94
N THR A 155 12.46 9.04 -11.85
CA THR A 155 11.95 7.95 -12.70
C THR A 155 11.57 6.72 -11.89
N ILE A 156 12.31 6.42 -10.82
CA ILE A 156 11.98 5.30 -9.93
C ILE A 156 10.72 5.64 -9.13
N ALA A 157 10.62 6.84 -8.57
CA ALA A 157 9.41 7.26 -7.85
C ALA A 157 8.16 7.21 -8.74
N SER A 158 8.24 7.68 -9.99
CA SER A 158 7.14 7.55 -10.97
C SER A 158 6.76 6.10 -11.20
N HIS A 159 7.76 5.22 -11.38
CA HIS A 159 7.53 3.79 -11.54
C HIS A 159 6.84 3.16 -10.32
N LEU A 160 7.30 3.47 -9.10
CA LEU A 160 6.68 2.97 -7.87
C LEU A 160 5.22 3.46 -7.73
N LEU A 161 4.93 4.73 -8.06
CA LEU A 161 3.55 5.25 -8.07
C LEU A 161 2.65 4.55 -9.09
N GLU A 162 3.15 4.29 -10.29
CA GLU A 162 2.41 3.59 -11.35
C GLU A 162 2.04 2.16 -10.94
N HIS A 163 2.90 1.52 -10.14
CA HIS A 163 2.68 0.18 -9.59
C HIS A 163 2.06 0.17 -8.20
N HIS A 164 1.61 1.32 -7.68
CA HIS A 164 0.99 1.43 -6.35
C HIS A 164 1.86 0.88 -5.20
N ILE A 165 3.18 1.04 -5.32
CA ILE A 165 4.16 0.65 -4.31
C ILE A 165 4.45 1.87 -3.42
N PRO A 166 4.28 1.78 -2.10
CA PRO A 166 4.52 2.90 -1.20
C PRO A 166 6.03 3.17 -1.08
N PHE A 167 6.36 4.45 -1.03
CA PHE A 167 7.70 4.97 -0.78
C PHE A 167 7.58 6.34 -0.12
N ARG A 168 8.71 6.84 0.37
CA ARG A 168 8.88 8.14 0.99
C ARG A 168 9.72 9.04 0.11
N THR A 169 9.39 10.33 0.10
CA THR A 169 10.21 11.36 -0.56
C THR A 169 10.98 12.13 0.50
N LEU A 170 12.20 11.71 0.81
CA LEU A 170 12.94 12.22 1.96
C LEU A 170 13.80 13.44 1.59
N LEU A 171 13.59 14.57 2.25
CA LEU A 171 14.50 15.72 2.16
C LEU A 171 15.65 15.58 3.15
N GLN A 172 16.89 15.79 2.70
CA GLN A 172 18.05 15.87 3.58
C GLN A 172 18.20 17.28 4.13
N ALA A 173 18.15 17.46 5.45
CA ALA A 173 18.30 18.76 6.11
C ALA A 173 19.08 18.64 7.42
N SER A 174 19.90 19.67 7.72
CA SER A 174 20.78 19.71 8.90
C SER A 174 20.13 20.30 10.16
N LEU A 175 18.91 20.83 10.06
CA LEU A 175 18.22 21.45 11.19
C LEU A 175 17.64 20.36 12.10
N GLU A 176 17.71 20.59 13.41
CA GLU A 176 16.96 19.79 14.36
C GLU A 176 15.46 20.15 14.28
N PRO A 177 14.58 19.15 14.35
CA PRO A 177 13.15 19.33 14.20
C PRO A 177 12.49 19.84 15.48
N GLU A 178 11.49 20.70 15.32
CA GLU A 178 10.61 21.12 16.42
C GLU A 178 9.41 20.16 16.46
N ARG A 179 9.39 19.29 17.47
CA ARG A 179 8.33 18.27 17.60
C ARG A 179 7.07 18.90 18.21
N LEU A 180 6.10 19.20 17.36
CA LEU A 180 4.74 19.56 17.76
C LEU A 180 3.87 18.30 17.83
N ASP A 181 3.84 17.63 18.99
CA ASP A 181 2.87 16.58 19.26
C ASP A 181 1.56 17.24 19.71
N LEU A 182 0.65 17.50 18.77
CA LEU A 182 -0.73 17.90 19.10
C LEU A 182 -1.55 16.63 19.39
N PRO A 183 -2.31 16.57 20.50
CA PRO A 183 -3.18 15.44 20.78
C PRO A 183 -4.49 15.52 19.99
N TYR A 184 -4.93 14.37 19.49
CA TYR A 184 -6.20 14.24 18.77
C TYR A 184 -7.35 14.49 19.72
N ALA A 185 -8.14 15.53 19.43
CA ALA A 185 -9.43 15.74 20.05
C ALA A 185 -10.51 15.27 19.08
N ASP A 186 -11.05 14.07 19.32
CA ASP A 186 -12.29 13.65 18.67
C ASP A 186 -13.44 14.43 19.31
N ASP A 187 -14.03 15.35 18.56
CA ASP A 187 -15.15 16.17 19.02
C ASP A 187 -16.48 15.37 19.02
N ALA A 188 -16.54 14.23 18.33
CA ALA A 188 -17.75 13.42 18.18
C ALA A 188 -17.77 12.22 19.15
N ILE A 189 -18.33 12.46 20.33
CA ILE A 189 -18.49 11.41 21.36
C ILE A 189 -19.75 10.58 21.10
N HIS A 190 -19.57 9.28 20.84
CA HIS A 190 -20.67 8.31 20.69
C HIS A 190 -20.69 7.27 21.83
N PHE A 191 -21.83 6.60 22.02
CA PHE A 191 -21.98 5.47 22.95
C PHE A 191 -21.86 4.12 22.22
N ASP A 192 -21.49 3.04 22.92
CA ASP A 192 -21.26 1.70 22.34
C ASP A 192 -22.47 1.09 21.60
N ASN A 193 -23.69 1.54 21.91
CA ASN A 193 -24.92 1.11 21.24
C ASN A 193 -25.36 2.02 20.08
N HIS A 194 -24.48 2.94 19.66
CA HIS A 194 -24.76 3.87 18.56
C HIS A 194 -25.03 3.12 17.24
N GLN A 195 -26.06 3.55 16.52
CA GLN A 195 -26.40 3.04 15.21
C GLN A 195 -25.83 3.98 14.14
N PHE A 196 -24.68 3.59 13.59
CA PHE A 196 -24.03 4.34 12.52
C PHE A 196 -24.92 4.43 11.28
N THR A 197 -25.01 5.63 10.72
CA THR A 197 -25.84 5.97 9.56
C THR A 197 -24.98 6.18 8.32
N MET A 198 -25.62 6.12 7.14
CA MET A 198 -24.96 6.49 5.88
C MET A 198 -24.53 7.95 5.85
N ALA A 199 -25.23 8.85 6.55
CA ALA A 199 -24.83 10.26 6.63
C ALA A 199 -23.51 10.43 7.38
N GLU A 200 -23.27 9.65 8.44
CA GLU A 200 -22.00 9.66 9.16
C GLU A 200 -20.87 9.05 8.33
N PHE A 201 -21.16 7.99 7.57
CA PHE A 201 -20.22 7.45 6.59
C PHE A 201 -19.87 8.51 5.53
N ASP A 202 -20.85 9.17 4.94
CA ASP A 202 -20.64 10.21 3.94
C ASP A 202 -19.84 11.39 4.50
N SER A 203 -20.06 11.76 5.77
CA SER A 203 -19.28 12.78 6.48
C SER A 203 -17.83 12.35 6.65
N ALA A 204 -17.58 11.13 7.14
CA ALA A 204 -16.23 10.56 7.25
C ALA A 204 -15.54 10.53 5.88
N MET A 205 -16.25 10.10 4.82
CA MET A 205 -15.72 10.07 3.47
C MET A 205 -15.48 11.45 2.88
N LEU A 206 -16.23 12.46 3.28
CA LEU A 206 -15.97 13.83 2.87
C LEU A 206 -14.67 14.36 3.47
N GLU A 207 -14.39 14.03 4.73
CA GLU A 207 -13.10 14.35 5.38
C GLU A 207 -11.95 13.58 4.74
N CYS A 208 -12.10 12.26 4.54
CA CYS A 208 -11.11 11.45 3.81
C CYS A 208 -10.86 12.01 2.40
N ARG A 209 -11.93 12.39 1.70
CA ARG A 209 -11.84 12.95 0.34
C ARG A 209 -11.19 14.33 0.36
N ARG A 210 -11.37 15.14 1.41
CA ARG A 210 -10.67 16.41 1.55
C ARG A 210 -9.17 16.17 1.66
N ILE A 211 -8.74 15.28 2.56
CA ILE A 211 -7.33 14.87 2.71
C ILE A 211 -6.81 14.30 1.38
N ALA A 212 -7.48 13.29 0.84
CA ALA A 212 -7.08 12.65 -0.41
C ALA A 212 -7.10 13.61 -1.60
N ARG A 213 -7.90 14.68 -1.63
CA ARG A 213 -7.86 15.72 -2.69
C ARG A 213 -6.76 16.73 -2.49
N GLU A 214 -6.50 17.11 -1.24
CA GLU A 214 -5.44 18.05 -0.86
C GLU A 214 -4.06 17.48 -1.23
N PHE A 215 -3.92 16.15 -1.22
CA PHE A 215 -2.70 15.43 -1.61
C PHE A 215 -2.82 14.63 -2.94
N GLY A 216 -3.86 14.92 -3.74
CA GLY A 216 -4.53 13.92 -4.58
C GLY A 216 -4.19 13.77 -6.06
N SER A 217 -3.03 14.22 -6.52
CA SER A 217 -2.57 13.90 -7.88
C SER A 217 -1.33 13.02 -7.83
N LYS A 218 -1.16 12.15 -8.84
CA LYS A 218 0.06 11.32 -8.96
C LYS A 218 1.31 12.22 -8.96
N GLU A 219 1.20 13.38 -9.57
CA GLU A 219 2.25 14.39 -9.67
C GLU A 219 2.54 15.06 -8.32
N SER A 220 1.56 15.13 -7.41
CA SER A 220 1.73 15.67 -6.06
C SER A 220 2.72 14.84 -5.25
N GLY A 221 2.62 13.51 -5.31
CA GLY A 221 3.55 12.60 -4.64
C GLY A 221 4.99 12.70 -5.16
N LEU A 222 5.20 13.28 -6.35
CA LEU A 222 6.52 13.51 -6.94
C LEU A 222 7.09 14.91 -6.61
N GLN A 223 6.33 15.80 -5.99
CA GLN A 223 6.85 17.11 -5.58
C GLN A 223 7.80 17.02 -4.39
N GLY A 224 7.73 15.93 -3.63
CA GLY A 224 8.49 15.74 -2.40
C GLY A 224 7.77 16.32 -1.18
N PRO A 225 8.52 16.53 -0.07
CA PRO A 225 7.94 17.04 1.16
C PRO A 225 7.28 18.42 1.01
N SER A 226 6.18 18.59 1.72
CA SER A 226 5.31 19.75 1.65
C SER A 226 5.94 20.98 2.31
N ILE A 227 5.23 22.10 2.22
CA ILE A 227 5.61 23.33 2.92
C ILE A 227 5.62 23.16 4.45
N LYS A 228 4.81 22.23 5.01
CA LYS A 228 4.79 21.89 6.43
C LYS A 228 6.15 21.36 6.88
N VAL A 229 6.75 20.49 6.09
CA VAL A 229 8.08 19.94 6.34
C VAL A 229 9.16 20.97 6.03
N THR A 230 9.11 21.58 4.85
CA THR A 230 10.22 22.41 4.34
C THR A 230 10.33 23.78 4.99
N ALA A 231 9.21 24.42 5.35
CA ALA A 231 9.18 25.77 5.91
C ALA A 231 8.84 25.80 7.41
N HIS A 232 7.98 24.88 7.87
CA HIS A 232 7.55 24.84 9.27
C HIS A 232 8.30 23.82 10.11
N HIS A 233 9.22 23.05 9.52
CA HIS A 233 10.01 22.06 10.24
C HIS A 233 9.14 21.09 11.06
N SER A 234 7.97 20.74 10.51
CA SER A 234 7.00 19.85 11.13
C SER A 234 6.72 18.66 10.21
N GLY A 235 6.83 17.45 10.75
CA GLY A 235 6.63 16.21 10.01
C GLY A 235 7.41 15.06 10.61
N TYR A 236 7.63 14.02 9.80
CA TYR A 236 8.50 12.92 10.17
C TYR A 236 9.95 13.27 9.90
N PHE A 237 10.81 12.85 10.81
CA PHE A 237 12.24 12.97 10.64
C PHE A 237 12.96 11.79 11.25
N VAL A 238 14.12 11.48 10.68
CA VAL A 238 14.99 10.41 11.19
C VAL A 238 16.46 10.79 10.94
N PRO A 239 17.34 10.69 11.95
CA PRO A 239 18.75 11.01 11.77
C PRO A 239 19.43 10.02 10.82
N SER A 240 20.26 10.53 9.91
CA SER A 240 21.19 9.71 9.14
C SER A 240 22.25 9.09 10.06
N LYS A 241 22.73 7.91 9.70
CA LYS A 241 23.80 7.24 10.46
C LYS A 241 25.19 7.80 10.18
N CYS A 242 25.40 8.38 9.00
CA CYS A 242 26.74 8.66 8.50
C CYS A 242 27.10 10.14 8.49
N ASP A 243 26.10 11.02 8.31
CA ASP A 243 26.38 12.34 7.73
C ASP A 243 25.86 13.52 8.57
N GLY A 244 25.35 13.26 9.79
CA GLY A 244 24.93 14.29 10.74
C GLY A 244 23.73 15.15 10.28
N TYR A 245 23.04 14.77 9.21
CA TYR A 245 21.77 15.36 8.79
C TYR A 245 20.59 14.47 9.19
N PHE A 246 19.38 15.00 9.01
CA PHE A 246 18.12 14.29 9.15
C PHE A 246 17.46 14.10 7.80
N TYR A 247 16.75 12.99 7.62
CA TYR A 247 15.80 12.77 6.54
C TYR A 247 14.42 13.23 6.98
N TRP A 248 13.74 14.02 6.17
CA TRP A 248 12.46 14.66 6.48
C TRP A 248 11.37 14.27 5.48
N ASP A 249 10.16 14.02 5.97
CA ASP A 249 9.02 13.58 5.14
C ASP A 249 7.67 14.08 5.67
N ASP A 250 6.67 14.11 4.78
CA ASP A 250 5.27 14.22 5.17
C ASP A 250 4.78 12.83 5.59
N ASP A 251 4.92 12.49 6.87
CA ASP A 251 4.29 11.28 7.38
C ASP A 251 2.90 11.59 7.88
N LEU A 252 1.99 10.64 7.70
CA LEU A 252 0.63 10.78 8.21
C LEU A 252 0.67 10.64 9.73
N THR A 253 0.19 11.67 10.41
CA THR A 253 -0.05 11.62 11.84
C THR A 253 -1.10 10.55 12.18
N GLY A 254 -1.10 10.07 13.42
CA GLY A 254 -2.12 9.14 13.89
C GLY A 254 -3.55 9.70 13.72
N GLU A 255 -3.70 11.02 13.75
CA GLU A 255 -4.96 11.74 13.52
C GLU A 255 -5.39 11.66 12.06
N GLU A 256 -4.48 11.96 11.14
CA GLU A 256 -4.73 11.87 9.70
C GLU A 256 -5.07 10.43 9.31
N ILE A 257 -4.36 9.44 9.87
CA ILE A 257 -4.70 8.02 9.70
C ILE A 257 -6.10 7.72 10.25
N ALA A 258 -6.40 8.17 11.48
CA ALA A 258 -7.71 7.93 12.10
C ALA A 258 -8.85 8.53 11.26
N CYS A 259 -8.67 9.75 10.77
CA CYS A 259 -9.59 10.44 9.87
C CYS A 259 -9.74 9.69 8.55
N LEU A 260 -8.63 9.31 7.89
CA LEU A 260 -8.64 8.52 6.65
C LEU A 260 -9.35 7.17 6.81
N CYS A 261 -9.24 6.53 7.97
CA CYS A 261 -9.93 5.28 8.27
C CYS A 261 -11.41 5.47 8.68
N GLY A 262 -11.88 6.72 8.85
CA GLY A 262 -13.20 7.03 9.38
C GLY A 262 -13.39 6.46 10.79
N THR A 263 -12.46 6.78 11.69
CA THR A 263 -12.41 6.26 13.06
C THR A 263 -13.28 7.10 14.01
N TYR A 264 -13.98 6.43 14.91
CA TYR A 264 -14.79 7.05 15.97
C TYR A 264 -14.39 6.50 17.34
N CYS A 265 -14.44 7.36 18.35
CA CYS A 265 -14.32 6.97 19.75
C CYS A 265 -15.70 6.73 20.40
N LEU A 266 -15.92 5.51 20.89
CA LEU A 266 -17.15 5.12 21.59
C LEU A 266 -16.89 4.98 23.10
N TYR A 267 -17.82 5.46 23.94
CA TYR A 267 -17.82 5.17 25.37
C TYR A 267 -18.51 3.83 25.64
N THR A 268 -17.84 2.95 26.40
CA THR A 268 -18.36 1.61 26.73
C THR A 268 -19.37 1.61 27.88
N GLY A 269 -19.63 2.78 28.48
CA GLY A 269 -20.47 2.91 29.68
C GLY A 269 -19.84 2.38 30.97
N ARG A 270 -18.58 1.92 30.94
CA ARG A 270 -17.82 1.46 32.11
C ARG A 270 -16.79 2.51 32.52
N GLY A 271 -17.27 3.59 33.16
CA GLY A 271 -16.43 4.73 33.55
C GLY A 271 -15.88 5.48 32.34
N GLU A 272 -14.58 5.79 32.36
CA GLU A 272 -13.88 6.50 31.28
C GLU A 272 -13.37 5.58 30.16
N GLN A 273 -13.73 4.29 30.19
CA GLN A 273 -13.28 3.35 29.17
C GLN A 273 -13.89 3.69 27.81
N LYS A 274 -13.01 3.90 26.82
CA LYS A 274 -13.36 4.11 25.42
C LYS A 274 -12.94 2.92 24.56
N THR A 275 -13.65 2.70 23.46
CA THR A 275 -13.26 1.79 22.38
C THR A 275 -13.26 2.54 21.06
N THR A 276 -12.42 2.12 20.11
CA THR A 276 -12.31 2.77 18.79
C THR A 276 -12.87 1.83 17.73
N VAL A 277 -13.72 2.37 16.85
CA VAL A 277 -14.23 1.66 15.67
C VAL A 277 -13.94 2.47 14.42
N SER A 278 -13.78 1.82 13.26
CA SER A 278 -13.46 2.53 12.01
C SER A 278 -14.14 1.91 10.81
N TRP A 279 -14.46 2.74 9.80
CA TRP A 279 -15.03 2.29 8.53
C TRP A 279 -14.04 1.52 7.64
N PHE A 280 -12.74 1.77 7.80
CA PHE A 280 -11.66 1.06 7.10
C PHE A 280 -10.64 0.50 8.10
N PRO A 281 -9.93 -0.59 7.74
CA PRO A 281 -8.93 -1.18 8.60
C PRO A 281 -7.77 -0.22 8.83
N PRO A 282 -7.32 -0.01 10.08
CA PRO A 282 -6.10 0.74 10.34
C PRO A 282 -4.87 0.10 9.64
N PRO A 283 -3.88 0.89 9.18
CA PRO A 283 -2.73 0.37 8.43
C PRO A 283 -2.01 -0.78 9.13
N ASP A 284 -1.79 -0.65 10.44
CA ASP A 284 -1.09 -1.67 11.22
C ASP A 284 -1.88 -2.99 11.36
N ILE A 285 -3.21 -2.95 11.25
CA ILE A 285 -4.06 -4.15 11.19
C ILE A 285 -4.05 -4.74 9.79
N TRP A 286 -4.14 -3.90 8.76
CA TRP A 286 -4.10 -4.30 7.35
C TRP A 286 -2.82 -5.07 7.04
N GLU A 287 -1.66 -4.52 7.40
CA GLU A 287 -0.35 -5.12 7.16
C GLU A 287 -0.16 -6.46 7.87
N LYS A 288 -0.58 -6.57 9.14
CA LYS A 288 -0.36 -7.77 9.96
C LYS A 288 -1.20 -8.97 9.52
N GLN A 289 -2.39 -8.74 8.94
CA GLN A 289 -3.38 -9.80 8.76
C GLN A 289 -3.30 -10.53 7.42
N GLY A 290 -2.29 -10.23 6.59
CA GLY A 290 -2.02 -10.96 5.34
C GLY A 290 -2.35 -10.22 4.06
N TYR A 291 -2.67 -8.93 4.20
CA TYR A 291 -2.79 -7.96 3.12
C TYR A 291 -1.54 -7.07 3.03
N GLY A 292 -0.46 -7.40 3.76
CA GLY A 292 0.83 -6.70 3.74
C GLY A 292 1.66 -6.98 2.49
N TRP A 293 1.02 -7.07 1.33
CA TRP A 293 1.76 -7.01 0.07
C TRP A 293 2.43 -5.64 -0.04
N PRO A 294 3.60 -5.54 -0.69
CA PRO A 294 4.29 -4.26 -0.85
C PRO A 294 3.56 -3.24 -1.72
N GLY A 295 2.33 -3.51 -2.18
CA GLY A 295 1.57 -2.61 -3.01
C GLY A 295 0.11 -3.05 -3.09
N TRP A 296 -0.73 -2.19 -3.67
CA TRP A 296 -2.16 -2.47 -3.85
C TRP A 296 -2.39 -3.52 -4.95
N THR A 297 -2.97 -4.65 -4.58
CA THR A 297 -3.24 -5.78 -5.47
C THR A 297 -4.70 -5.81 -5.93
N GLU A 298 -4.98 -6.59 -6.98
CA GLU A 298 -6.37 -6.84 -7.42
C GLU A 298 -7.25 -7.45 -6.32
N PHE A 299 -6.64 -8.22 -5.41
CA PHE A 299 -7.35 -8.79 -4.27
C PHE A 299 -7.75 -7.73 -3.25
N ASP A 300 -6.87 -6.75 -3.00
CA ASP A 300 -7.14 -5.61 -2.14
C ASP A 300 -8.27 -4.74 -2.73
N GLU A 301 -8.20 -4.48 -4.03
CA GLU A 301 -9.24 -3.77 -4.78
C GLU A 301 -10.58 -4.50 -4.71
N GLY A 302 -10.60 -5.81 -4.94
CA GLY A 302 -11.82 -6.63 -4.85
C GLY A 302 -12.43 -6.60 -3.46
N PHE A 303 -11.60 -6.69 -2.40
CA PHE A 303 -12.05 -6.53 -1.03
C PHE A 303 -12.65 -5.15 -0.78
N PHE A 304 -11.96 -4.09 -1.19
CA PHE A 304 -12.39 -2.71 -1.00
C PHE A 304 -13.73 -2.44 -1.71
N GLN A 305 -13.87 -2.85 -2.97
CA GLN A 305 -15.10 -2.70 -3.74
C GLN A 305 -16.29 -3.43 -3.10
N GLN A 306 -16.07 -4.67 -2.64
CA GLN A 306 -17.11 -5.44 -1.94
C GLN A 306 -17.49 -4.76 -0.62
N TRP A 307 -16.51 -4.31 0.17
CA TRP A 307 -16.77 -3.62 1.43
C TRP A 307 -17.56 -2.32 1.21
N MET A 308 -17.20 -1.55 0.18
CA MET A 308 -17.94 -0.34 -0.20
C MET A 308 -19.38 -0.64 -0.64
N ALA A 309 -19.61 -1.76 -1.32
CA ALA A 309 -20.97 -2.21 -1.65
C ALA A 309 -21.76 -2.59 -0.38
N ASP A 310 -21.14 -3.36 0.52
CA ASP A 310 -21.75 -3.76 1.78
C ASP A 310 -22.15 -2.55 2.65
N ILE A 311 -21.31 -1.50 2.69
CA ILE A 311 -21.62 -0.25 3.41
C ILE A 311 -22.86 0.41 2.78
N ARG A 312 -22.87 0.61 1.46
CA ARG A 312 -23.97 1.27 0.76
C ARG A 312 -25.30 0.52 0.86
N GLU A 313 -25.25 -0.80 0.98
CA GLU A 313 -26.42 -1.66 1.21
C GLU A 313 -26.84 -1.72 2.69
N GLY A 314 -26.11 -1.05 3.59
CA GLY A 314 -26.38 -1.08 5.04
C GLY A 314 -26.03 -2.41 5.71
N LYS A 315 -25.24 -3.26 5.05
CA LYS A 315 -24.80 -4.58 5.55
C LYS A 315 -23.51 -4.49 6.38
N ALA A 316 -22.73 -3.44 6.19
CA ALA A 316 -21.49 -3.18 6.92
C ALA A 316 -21.64 -1.98 7.87
N LYS A 317 -20.84 -2.00 8.94
CA LYS A 317 -20.73 -0.93 9.95
C LYS A 317 -19.27 -0.76 10.36
N PRO A 318 -18.90 0.33 11.05
CA PRO A 318 -17.56 0.48 11.60
C PRO A 318 -17.22 -0.70 12.50
N LEU A 319 -16.00 -1.20 12.34
CA LEU A 319 -15.52 -2.37 13.08
C LEU A 319 -14.47 -1.96 14.11
N SER A 320 -14.45 -2.68 15.23
CA SER A 320 -13.36 -2.56 16.19
C SER A 320 -12.05 -3.08 15.59
N ARG A 321 -10.90 -2.72 16.18
CA ARG A 321 -9.60 -3.27 15.76
C ARG A 321 -9.57 -4.81 15.79
N GLN A 322 -10.25 -5.43 16.75
CA GLN A 322 -10.33 -6.89 16.85
C GLN A 322 -11.18 -7.48 15.73
N ASP A 323 -12.32 -6.86 15.42
CA ASP A 323 -13.22 -7.31 14.35
C ASP A 323 -12.57 -7.14 12.98
N TRP A 324 -11.85 -6.04 12.76
CA TRP A 324 -10.98 -5.87 11.60
C TRP A 324 -9.99 -7.01 11.49
N GLY A 325 -9.29 -7.32 12.59
CA GLY A 325 -8.34 -8.44 12.64
C GLY A 325 -8.93 -9.77 12.18
N ARG A 326 -10.23 -10.02 12.42
CA ARG A 326 -10.95 -11.21 11.94
C ARG A 326 -11.43 -11.06 10.49
N LYS A 327 -11.89 -9.87 10.10
CA LYS A 327 -12.47 -9.57 8.78
C LYS A 327 -11.40 -9.58 7.69
N VAL A 328 -10.23 -9.01 7.94
CA VAL A 328 -9.09 -8.99 7.02
C VAL A 328 -8.09 -10.10 7.32
N HIS A 329 -8.53 -11.17 8.00
CA HIS A 329 -7.66 -12.31 8.26
C HIS A 329 -7.41 -13.10 6.98
N GLY A 330 -6.23 -12.90 6.39
CA GLY A 330 -5.81 -13.60 5.18
C GLY A 330 -5.64 -15.11 5.38
N ILE A 331 -5.17 -15.78 4.33
CA ILE A 331 -4.86 -17.21 4.40
C ILE A 331 -3.56 -17.40 5.19
N LYS A 332 -3.55 -18.35 6.14
CA LYS A 332 -2.37 -18.63 7.00
C LYS A 332 -1.09 -18.82 6.21
N ASN A 333 -1.15 -19.60 5.14
CA ASN A 333 0.02 -19.89 4.29
C ASN A 333 0.54 -18.63 3.60
N THR A 334 -0.34 -17.77 3.08
CA THR A 334 0.03 -16.48 2.49
C THR A 334 0.70 -15.57 3.51
N ARG A 335 0.16 -15.48 4.73
CA ARG A 335 0.83 -14.72 5.81
C ARG A 335 2.23 -15.24 6.12
N MET A 336 2.38 -16.56 6.22
CA MET A 336 3.67 -17.16 6.51
C MET A 336 4.67 -16.91 5.37
N MET A 337 4.21 -17.06 4.12
CA MET A 337 4.96 -16.76 2.91
C MET A 337 5.45 -15.30 2.90
N LEU A 338 4.55 -14.33 3.10
CA LEU A 338 4.90 -12.90 3.11
C LEU A 338 5.89 -12.56 4.23
N LYS A 339 5.63 -13.07 5.44
CA LYS A 339 6.54 -12.89 6.58
C LYS A 339 7.93 -13.43 6.26
N ASN A 340 8.02 -14.70 5.84
CA ASN A 340 9.31 -15.34 5.57
C ASN A 340 10.02 -14.67 4.38
N ASN A 341 9.29 -14.21 3.37
CA ASN A 341 9.86 -13.45 2.27
C ASN A 341 10.44 -12.11 2.75
N ARG A 342 9.73 -11.37 3.61
CA ARG A 342 10.23 -10.13 4.23
C ARG A 342 11.50 -10.38 5.04
N GLU A 343 11.53 -11.41 5.88
CA GLU A 343 12.71 -11.75 6.69
C GLU A 343 13.92 -12.14 5.84
N ARG A 344 13.71 -12.97 4.80
CA ARG A 344 14.78 -13.36 3.88
C ARG A 344 15.29 -12.15 3.09
N ALA A 345 14.41 -11.29 2.60
CA ALA A 345 14.79 -10.06 1.92
C ALA A 345 15.59 -9.13 2.85
N LYS A 346 15.15 -8.95 4.10
CA LYS A 346 15.85 -8.18 5.13
C LYS A 346 17.26 -8.72 5.34
N ALA A 347 17.39 -10.04 5.56
CA ALA A 347 18.68 -10.70 5.75
C ALA A 347 19.61 -10.51 4.54
N TYR A 348 19.09 -10.66 3.32
CA TYR A 348 19.87 -10.46 2.09
C TYR A 348 20.38 -9.02 1.97
N VAL A 349 19.50 -8.03 2.15
CA VAL A 349 19.86 -6.61 2.07
C VAL A 349 20.89 -6.26 3.14
N GLU A 350 20.69 -6.72 4.38
CA GLU A 350 21.63 -6.46 5.48
C GLU A 350 23.01 -7.07 5.26
N LEU A 351 23.07 -8.29 4.72
CA LEU A 351 24.33 -8.95 4.40
C LEU A 351 25.14 -8.14 3.38
N ASN A 352 24.47 -7.64 2.34
CA ASN A 352 25.13 -6.92 1.25
C ASN A 352 25.44 -5.45 1.57
N ILE A 353 24.69 -4.81 2.48
CA ILE A 353 25.04 -3.47 2.98
C ILE A 353 26.24 -3.53 3.94
N ARG A 354 26.40 -4.61 4.74
CA ARG A 354 27.49 -4.75 5.73
C ARG A 354 28.81 -5.29 5.20
N ALA A 355 28.82 -5.89 4.01
CA ALA A 355 30.02 -6.51 3.44
C ALA A 355 31.05 -5.48 2.92
N MET A 356 30.88 -4.20 3.26
CA MET A 356 31.63 -3.03 2.82
C MET A 356 32.05 -2.26 4.07
#